data_AF-A0AA35Y668-F1
#
_entry.id   AF-A0AA35Y668-F1
#
_cell.length_a   1.000
_cell.length_b   1.000
_cell.length_c   1.000
_cell.angle_alpha   90.00
_cell.angle_beta   90.00
_cell.angle_gamma   90.00
#
_symmetry.space_group_name_H-M   'P 1'
#
loop_
_entity.id
_entity.type
_entity.pdbx_description
1 polymer ?
#
loop_
_entity_poly.entity_id
_entity_poly.type
_entity_poly.pdbx_seq_one_letter_code
_entity_poly.pdbx_strand_id
1 'polypeptide(L)'
;MAICGDLGRVFIVGPVFRAEDSNTHRHLCEFTGLDFEMEIKEHYSEVMDIVDYVFVNMFNKLNERCQEDLEAIKKQYPFTPLKYGTEFYILHRYPLAVRPFYTMPCPDNALYSNSFDVFIRGRR
;
A
#
# COMPACT_ATOMS: atom_id res chain seq x y z
N MET A 1 14.02 12.49 -1.60
CA MET A 1 14.67 13.81 -1.43
C MET A 1 14.00 14.66 -0.36
N ALA A 2 12.66 14.76 -0.33
CA ALA A 2 11.94 15.55 0.67
C ALA A 2 12.31 15.20 2.13
N ILE A 3 12.46 13.90 2.43
CA ILE A 3 12.93 13.44 3.75
C ILE A 3 14.37 13.89 4.06
N CYS A 4 15.26 13.91 3.06
CA CYS A 4 16.62 14.45 3.23
C CYS A 4 16.64 15.98 3.42
N GLY A 5 15.50 16.66 3.25
CA GLY A 5 15.32 18.08 3.53
C GLY A 5 14.61 18.34 4.86
N ASP A 6 14.71 17.40 5.81
CA ASP A 6 14.18 17.50 7.18
C ASP A 6 12.66 17.74 7.26
N LEU A 7 11.91 17.27 6.27
CA LEU A 7 10.45 17.42 6.25
C LEU A 7 9.71 16.40 7.13
N GLY A 8 10.38 15.39 7.70
CA GLY A 8 9.77 14.45 8.62
C GLY A 8 8.86 13.41 7.96
N ARG A 9 7.72 13.86 7.43
CA ARG A 9 6.69 13.04 6.79
C ARG A 9 6.07 13.78 5.63
N VAL A 10 5.97 13.12 4.48
CA VAL A 10 5.41 13.71 3.26
C VAL A 10 4.47 12.72 2.58
N PHE A 11 3.45 13.23 1.90
CA PHE A 11 2.57 12.44 1.05
C PHE A 11 2.28 13.21 -0.24
N ILE A 12 1.97 12.47 -1.30
CA ILE A 12 1.67 13.01 -2.62
C ILE A 12 0.44 12.29 -3.17
N VAL A 13 -0.47 13.08 -3.74
CA VAL A 13 -1.59 12.59 -4.55
C VAL A 13 -1.41 13.18 -5.94
N GLY A 14 -1.13 12.34 -6.93
CA GLY A 14 -0.79 12.83 -8.27
C GLY A 14 -0.76 11.75 -9.35
N PRO A 15 -0.57 12.13 -10.62
CA PRO A 15 -0.48 11.17 -11.71
C PRO A 15 0.83 10.38 -11.66
N VAL A 16 0.73 9.07 -11.86
CA VAL A 16 1.84 8.14 -11.98
C VAL A 16 1.74 7.44 -13.34
N PHE A 17 2.88 7.31 -14.01
CA PHE A 17 2.98 6.74 -15.35
C PHE A 17 3.73 5.41 -15.32
N ARG A 18 3.20 4.43 -16.04
CA ARG A 18 3.82 3.13 -16.29
C ARG A 18 4.09 2.98 -17.77
N ALA A 19 5.36 2.76 -18.11
CA ALA A 19 5.80 2.61 -19.49
C ALA A 19 5.79 1.16 -19.97
N GLU A 20 5.44 0.20 -19.11
CA GLU A 20 5.39 -1.21 -19.51
C GLU A 20 4.24 -1.49 -20.49
N ASP A 21 4.51 -2.24 -21.55
CA ASP A 21 3.48 -2.73 -22.48
C ASP A 21 2.73 -3.92 -21.85
N SER A 22 1.81 -3.61 -20.93
CA SER A 22 0.97 -4.59 -20.24
C SER A 22 -0.50 -4.27 -20.41
N ASN A 23 -1.13 -4.86 -21.43
CA ASN A 23 -2.55 -4.67 -21.70
C ASN A 23 -3.40 -5.76 -21.01
N THR A 24 -3.65 -5.57 -19.71
CA THR A 24 -4.55 -6.44 -18.94
C THR A 24 -5.66 -5.62 -18.30
N HIS A 25 -6.75 -6.26 -17.87
CA HIS A 25 -7.87 -5.62 -17.18
C HIS A 25 -7.52 -4.92 -15.84
N ARG A 26 -6.27 -4.94 -15.39
CA ARG A 26 -5.82 -4.36 -14.10
C ARG A 26 -4.66 -3.39 -14.23
N HIS A 27 -4.08 -3.22 -15.42
CA HIS A 27 -2.92 -2.36 -15.60
C HIS A 27 -3.30 -1.17 -16.48
N LEU A 28 -2.97 0.02 -16.00
CA LEU A 28 -3.13 1.28 -16.72
C LEU A 28 -1.74 1.92 -16.87
N CYS A 29 -1.50 2.57 -18.01
CA CYS A 29 -0.27 3.34 -18.24
C CYS A 29 -0.26 4.68 -17.51
N GLU A 30 -1.42 5.15 -17.06
CA GLU A 30 -1.59 6.36 -16.25
C GLU A 30 -2.66 6.10 -15.18
N PHE A 31 -2.36 6.46 -13.93
CA PHE A 31 -3.30 6.38 -12.81
C PHE A 31 -2.94 7.39 -11.73
N THR A 32 -3.85 7.63 -10.78
CA THR A 32 -3.57 8.47 -9.61
C THR A 32 -2.88 7.66 -8.51
N GLY A 33 -1.63 8.00 -8.23
CA GLY A 33 -0.86 7.44 -7.12
C GLY A 33 -1.14 8.15 -5.80
N LEU A 34 -1.07 7.37 -4.72
CA LEU A 34 -1.07 7.85 -3.35
C LEU A 34 0.24 7.38 -2.71
N ASP A 35 1.23 8.26 -2.70
CA ASP A 35 2.57 7.96 -2.20
C ASP A 35 2.80 8.68 -0.87
N PHE A 36 3.56 8.06 0.02
CA PHE A 36 4.03 8.74 1.22
C PHE A 36 5.43 8.25 1.59
N GLU A 37 6.19 9.10 2.24
CA GLU A 37 7.51 8.79 2.77
C GLU A 37 7.61 9.38 4.18
N MET A 38 8.32 8.70 5.07
CA MET A 38 8.53 9.18 6.44
C MET A 38 9.92 8.83 6.96
N GLU A 39 10.42 9.69 7.84
CA GLU A 39 11.59 9.39 8.66
C GLU A 39 11.31 8.19 9.57
N ILE A 40 12.27 7.27 9.59
CA ILE A 40 12.26 6.09 10.45
C ILE A 40 13.23 6.35 11.60
N LYS A 41 12.81 6.11 12.84
CA LYS A 41 13.65 6.34 14.02
C LYS A 41 14.44 5.11 14.42
N GLU A 42 13.76 3.97 14.53
CA GLU A 42 14.32 2.73 15.04
C GLU A 42 14.15 1.59 14.04
N HIS A 43 12.94 1.40 13.51
CA HIS A 43 12.64 0.23 12.68
C HIS A 43 11.57 0.50 11.63
N TYR A 44 11.70 -0.10 10.44
CA TYR A 44 10.77 0.13 9.33
C TYR A 44 9.32 -0.32 9.62
N SER A 45 9.11 -1.11 10.68
CA SER A 45 7.75 -1.42 11.16
C SER A 45 6.96 -0.19 11.53
N GLU A 46 7.61 0.91 11.92
CA GLU A 46 6.95 2.21 12.15
C GLU A 46 6.16 2.66 10.91
N VAL A 47 6.70 2.41 9.71
CA VAL A 47 6.02 2.69 8.45
C VAL A 47 4.83 1.75 8.25
N MET A 48 5.01 0.46 8.56
CA MET A 48 3.95 -0.55 8.46
C MET A 48 2.77 -0.22 9.40
N ASP A 49 3.04 0.27 10.60
CA ASP A 49 2.03 0.67 11.58
C ASP A 49 1.19 1.84 11.07
N ILE A 50 1.83 2.82 10.41
CA ILE A 50 1.13 3.95 9.78
C ILE A 50 0.26 3.46 8.61
N VAL A 51 0.79 2.57 7.78
CA VAL A 51 0.06 1.98 6.64
C VAL A 51 -1.20 1.25 7.13
N ASP A 52 -1.04 0.37 8.13
CA ASP A 52 -2.15 -0.36 8.73
C ASP A 52 -3.22 0.60 9.26
N TYR A 53 -2.81 1.60 10.05
CA TYR A 53 -3.71 2.61 10.59
C TYR A 53 -4.48 3.37 9.49
N VAL A 54 -3.79 3.80 8.42
CA VAL A 54 -4.42 4.53 7.31
C VAL A 54 -5.48 3.67 6.62
N PHE A 55 -5.16 2.44 6.25
CA PHE A 55 -6.10 1.56 5.57
C PHE A 55 -7.31 1.21 6.45
N VAL A 56 -7.09 0.81 7.71
CA VAL A 56 -8.18 0.50 8.64
C VAL A 56 -9.10 1.72 8.83
N ASN A 57 -8.52 2.91 9.01
CA ASN A 57 -9.30 4.14 9.15
C ASN A 57 -10.08 4.51 7.89
N MET A 58 -9.49 4.31 6.70
CA MET A 58 -10.18 4.52 5.42
C MET A 58 -11.38 3.60 5.26
N PHE A 59 -11.21 2.30 5.51
CA PHE A 59 -12.31 1.33 5.39
C PHE A 59 -13.41 1.59 6.41
N ASN A 60 -13.06 1.92 7.66
CA ASN A 60 -14.06 2.25 8.69
C ASN A 60 -14.86 3.49 8.29
N LYS A 61 -14.19 4.57 7.89
CA LYS A 61 -14.86 5.82 7.44
C LYS A 61 -15.72 5.62 6.20
N LEU A 62 -15.29 4.77 5.27
CA LEU A 62 -16.06 4.42 4.08
C LEU A 62 -17.35 3.67 4.45
N ASN A 63 -17.28 2.73 5.39
CA ASN A 63 -18.47 2.03 5.91
C ASN A 63 -19.39 2.93 6.75
N GLU A 64 -18.86 3.99 7.38
CA GLU A 64 -19.66 4.94 8.17
C GLU A 64 -20.33 6.00 7.29
N ARG A 65 -19.62 6.54 6.29
CA ARG A 65 -20.05 7.74 5.54
C ARG A 65 -20.70 7.45 4.20
N CYS A 66 -20.38 6.32 3.57
CA CYS A 66 -20.76 6.04 2.18
C CYS A 66 -21.71 4.82 2.08
N GLN A 67 -22.54 4.58 3.09
CA GLN A 67 -23.43 3.40 3.11
C GLN A 67 -24.38 3.36 1.91
N GLU A 68 -24.99 4.50 1.57
CA GLU A 68 -25.93 4.59 0.43
C GLU A 68 -25.25 4.23 -0.90
N ASP A 69 -24.05 4.76 -1.14
CA ASP A 69 -23.25 4.45 -2.34
C ASP A 69 -22.84 2.98 -2.38
N LEU A 70 -22.44 2.42 -1.23
CA LEU A 70 -22.05 1.01 -1.12
C LEU A 70 -23.23 0.08 -1.40
N GLU A 71 -24.42 0.40 -0.91
CA GLU A 71 -25.64 -0.36 -1.21
C GLU A 71 -26.01 -0.27 -2.70
N ALA A 72 -25.87 0.90 -3.31
CA ALA A 72 -26.11 1.09 -4.74
C ALA A 72 -25.14 0.22 -5.57
N ILE A 73 -23.84 0.26 -5.27
CA ILE A 73 -22.83 -0.57 -5.95
C ILE A 73 -23.11 -2.05 -5.73
N LYS A 74 -23.46 -2.45 -4.50
CA LYS A 74 -23.72 -3.86 -4.14
C LYS A 74 -24.88 -4.47 -4.92
N LYS A 75 -25.88 -3.67 -5.34
CA LYS A 75 -26.98 -4.13 -6.21
C LYS A 75 -26.48 -4.57 -7.59
N GLN A 76 -25.49 -3.86 -8.14
CA GLN A 76 -24.93 -4.18 -9.46
C GLN A 76 -23.80 -5.21 -9.38
N TYR A 77 -22.95 -5.10 -8.35
CA TYR A 77 -21.78 -5.95 -8.13
C TYR A 77 -21.82 -6.50 -6.71
N PRO A 78 -22.35 -7.72 -6.50
CA PRO A 78 -22.41 -8.31 -5.16
C PRO A 78 -21.01 -8.49 -4.56
N PHE A 79 -20.79 -7.93 -3.37
CA PHE A 79 -19.55 -8.10 -2.61
C PHE A 79 -19.80 -8.32 -1.12
N THR A 80 -18.83 -8.94 -0.45
CA THR A 80 -18.82 -9.13 1.01
C THR A 80 -18.09 -7.97 1.70
N PRO A 81 -18.50 -7.52 2.89
CA PRO A 81 -17.70 -6.59 3.67
C PRO A 81 -16.28 -7.15 3.91
N LEU A 82 -15.29 -6.27 3.90
CA LEU A 82 -13.88 -6.61 4.06
C LEU A 82 -13.62 -7.19 5.46
N LYS A 83 -12.91 -8.32 5.52
CA LYS A 83 -12.44 -8.91 6.78
C LYS A 83 -10.94 -8.67 7.00
N TYR A 84 -10.60 -8.02 8.12
CA TYR A 84 -9.22 -7.82 8.55
C TYR A 84 -8.53 -9.16 8.87
N GLY A 85 -7.24 -9.30 8.55
CA GLY A 85 -6.43 -10.48 8.83
C GLY A 85 -6.62 -11.65 7.84
N THR A 86 -7.69 -11.65 7.03
CA THR A 86 -7.90 -12.65 5.97
C THR A 86 -7.93 -12.03 4.58
N GLU A 87 -8.65 -10.92 4.41
CA GLU A 87 -8.72 -10.20 3.14
C GLU A 87 -7.79 -8.99 3.12
N PHE A 88 -7.39 -8.45 4.27
CA PHE A 88 -6.39 -7.39 4.39
C PHE A 88 -5.24 -7.85 5.27
N TYR A 89 -4.03 -7.92 4.71
CA TYR A 89 -2.82 -8.34 5.41
C TYR A 89 -1.57 -7.72 4.76
N ILE A 90 -0.49 -7.64 5.53
CA ILE A 90 0.81 -7.14 5.08
C ILE A 90 1.79 -8.32 5.06
N LEU A 91 2.41 -8.56 3.91
CA LEU A 91 3.48 -9.53 3.77
C LEU A 91 4.82 -8.78 3.79
N HIS A 92 5.68 -9.12 4.74
CA HIS A 92 6.96 -8.45 4.95
C HIS A 92 8.14 -9.41 4.74
N ARG A 93 9.36 -8.87 4.62
CA ARG A 93 10.61 -9.61 4.35
C ARG A 93 10.63 -10.34 3.01
N TYR A 94 10.53 -9.58 1.92
CA TYR A 94 10.68 -10.16 0.58
C TYR A 94 12.14 -10.47 0.24
N PRO A 95 12.39 -11.44 -0.66
CA PRO A 95 13.72 -11.68 -1.19
C PRO A 95 14.31 -10.41 -1.81
N LEU A 96 15.56 -10.09 -1.49
CA LEU A 96 16.22 -8.87 -1.97
C LEU A 96 16.31 -8.85 -3.51
N ALA A 97 16.49 -10.02 -4.13
CA ALA A 97 16.65 -10.17 -5.58
C ALA A 97 15.43 -9.74 -6.42
N VAL A 98 14.24 -9.65 -5.82
CA VAL A 98 13.00 -9.24 -6.53
C VAL A 98 12.59 -7.79 -6.21
N ARG A 99 13.42 -7.07 -5.44
CA ARG A 99 13.15 -5.71 -5.02
C ARG A 99 14.06 -4.72 -5.75
N PRO A 100 13.63 -3.45 -5.90
CA PRO A 100 14.47 -2.41 -6.49
C PRO A 100 15.78 -2.19 -5.71
N PHE A 101 16.78 -1.65 -6.39
CA PHE A 101 18.13 -1.47 -5.85
C PHE A 101 18.21 -0.60 -4.58
N TYR A 102 17.25 0.30 -4.36
CA TYR A 102 17.19 1.18 -3.18
C TYR A 102 16.63 0.49 -1.92
N THR A 103 16.26 -0.79 -2.01
CA THR A 103 15.68 -1.52 -0.89
C THR A 103 16.75 -1.92 0.10
N MET A 104 16.57 -1.57 1.38
CA MET A 104 17.51 -1.93 2.45
C MET A 104 17.51 -3.45 2.70
N PRO A 105 18.66 -4.14 2.66
CA PRO A 105 18.77 -5.55 3.04
C PRO A 105 18.43 -5.77 4.51
N CYS A 106 17.93 -6.96 4.87
CA CYS A 106 17.73 -7.31 6.28
C CYS A 106 19.10 -7.47 6.98
N PRO A 107 19.27 -6.96 8.21
CA PRO A 107 20.54 -7.06 8.94
C PRO A 107 20.86 -8.48 9.38
N ASP A 108 19.85 -9.33 9.60
CA ASP A 108 19.99 -10.72 10.03
C ASP A 108 20.19 -11.70 8.87
N ASN A 109 19.68 -11.39 7.68
CA ASN A 109 19.84 -12.24 6.50
C ASN A 109 19.79 -11.44 5.20
N ALA A 110 20.94 -11.29 4.53
CA ALA A 110 21.10 -10.51 3.31
C ALA A 110 20.33 -11.05 2.09
N LEU A 111 19.79 -12.28 2.15
CA LEU A 111 18.90 -12.80 1.09
C LEU A 111 17.52 -12.12 1.12
N TYR A 112 17.15 -11.53 2.26
CA TYR A 112 15.88 -10.83 2.46
C TYR A 112 16.09 -9.32 2.59
N SER A 113 14.99 -8.58 2.49
CA SER A 113 14.98 -7.12 2.51
C SER A 113 13.95 -6.57 3.50
N ASN A 114 14.20 -5.38 4.02
CA ASN A 114 13.27 -4.61 4.85
C ASN A 114 12.20 -3.97 3.94
N SER A 115 11.37 -4.82 3.35
CA SER A 115 10.29 -4.41 2.45
C SER A 115 9.01 -5.19 2.76
N PHE A 116 7.90 -4.62 2.33
CA PHE A 116 6.59 -5.20 2.50
C PHE A 116 5.70 -4.91 1.29
N ASP A 117 4.70 -5.76 1.09
CA ASP A 117 3.57 -5.51 0.20
C ASP A 117 2.28 -5.62 1.03
N VAL A 118 1.34 -4.73 0.74
CA VAL A 118 -0.01 -4.76 1.32
C VAL A 118 -0.92 -5.50 0.37
N PHE A 119 -1.74 -6.40 0.89
CA PHE A 119 -2.70 -7.17 0.10
C PHE A 119 -4.13 -6.84 0.51
N ILE A 120 -4.99 -6.63 -0.49
CA ILE A 120 -6.44 -6.49 -0.34
C ILE A 120 -7.12 -7.55 -1.21
N ARG A 121 -7.92 -8.42 -0.59
CA ARG A 121 -8.56 -9.60 -1.20
C ARG A 121 -7.58 -10.47 -1.99
N GLY A 122 -6.40 -10.70 -1.42
CA GLY A 122 -5.33 -11.52 -2.02
C GLY A 122 -4.67 -10.88 -3.25
N ARG A 123 -4.83 -9.57 -3.45
CA ARG A 123 -4.21 -8.82 -4.55
C ARG A 123 -3.30 -7.73 -4.00
N ARG A 124 -2.18 -7.54 -4.67
CA ARG A 124 -1.22 -6.45 -4.48
C ARG A 124 -1.65 -5.23 -5.29
#